data_AF-A0A378YH50-F1
#
_entry.id   AF-A0A378YH50-F1
#
_cell.length_a   1.000
_cell.length_b   1.000
_cell.length_c   1.000
_cell.angle_alpha   90.00
_cell.angle_beta   90.00
_cell.angle_gamma   90.00
#
_symmetry.space_group_name_H-M   'P 1'
#
loop_
_entity.id
_entity.type
_entity.pdbx_description
1 polymer ?
#
loop_
_entity_poly.entity_id
_entity_poly.type
_entity_poly.pdbx_seq_one_letter_code
_entity_poly.pdbx_strand_id
1 'polypeptide(L)'
;MPLAATLKQSGLKLDVEAANGHIGRWLAEVANVRVHATTKEKPSVRLPLEQAALLPLPVSTSITAPVPTRLKRVLPSESLQHPLSVYDALLEVAA
;
A
#
# COMPACT_ATOMS: atom_id res chain seq x y z
N MET A 1 -20.76 6.39 11.49
CA MET A 1 -20.94 4.94 11.70
C MET A 1 -20.17 4.17 10.63
N PRO A 2 -19.46 3.08 10.96
CA PRO A 2 -18.81 2.24 9.97
C PRO A 2 -19.83 1.63 8.98
N LEU A 3 -19.47 1.50 7.69
CA LEU A 3 -20.36 0.96 6.65
C LEU A 3 -20.96 -0.41 7.03
N ALA A 4 -20.14 -1.30 7.59
CA ALA A 4 -20.59 -2.60 8.07
C ALA A 4 -21.72 -2.51 9.11
N ALA A 5 -21.65 -1.52 10.01
CA ALA A 5 -22.68 -1.31 11.03
C ALA A 5 -23.97 -0.77 10.40
N THR A 6 -23.86 0.18 9.46
CA THR A 6 -25.01 0.72 8.71
C THR A 6 -25.73 -0.37 7.93
N LEU A 7 -25.01 -1.21 7.19
CA LEU A 7 -25.61 -2.32 6.42
C LEU A 7 -26.28 -3.34 7.34
N LYS A 8 -25.65 -3.68 8.47
CA LYS A 8 -26.22 -4.61 9.45
C LYS A 8 -27.55 -4.12 10.02
N GLN A 9 -27.70 -2.81 10.26
CA GLN A 9 -28.96 -2.21 10.72
C GLN A 9 -30.09 -2.37 9.70
N SER A 10 -29.76 -2.42 8.40
CA SER A 10 -30.71 -2.66 7.31
C SER A 10 -30.87 -4.15 6.96
N GLY A 11 -30.31 -5.07 7.75
CA GLY A 11 -30.34 -6.50 7.48
C GLY A 11 -29.45 -6.97 6.32
N LEU A 12 -28.59 -6.09 5.81
CA LEU A 12 -27.67 -6.38 4.70
C LEU A 12 -26.29 -6.80 5.22
N LYS A 13 -25.57 -7.57 4.42
CA LYS A 13 -24.17 -7.96 4.67
C LYS A 13 -23.22 -7.07 3.87
N LEU A 14 -22.03 -6.84 4.40
CA LEU A 14 -20.96 -6.18 3.67
C LEU A 14 -20.26 -7.21 2.78
N ASP A 15 -20.62 -7.26 1.51
CA ASP A 15 -19.93 -8.02 0.47
C ASP A 15 -19.16 -7.08 -0.49
N VAL A 16 -18.53 -7.68 -1.51
CA VAL A 16 -17.71 -6.95 -2.49
C VAL A 16 -18.54 -5.94 -3.28
N GLU A 17 -19.76 -6.31 -3.66
CA GLU A 17 -20.63 -5.44 -4.45
C GLU A 17 -21.11 -4.24 -3.64
N ALA A 18 -21.58 -4.49 -2.41
CA ALA A 18 -21.98 -3.44 -1.48
C ALA A 18 -20.82 -2.50 -1.12
N ALA A 19 -19.61 -3.04 -0.94
CA ALA A 19 -18.42 -2.23 -0.71
C ALA A 19 -18.11 -1.34 -1.92
N ASN A 20 -18.08 -1.92 -3.13
CA ASN A 20 -17.80 -1.19 -4.36
C ASN A 20 -18.82 -0.07 -4.63
N GLY A 21 -20.11 -0.34 -4.42
CA GLY A 21 -21.17 0.65 -4.55
C GLY A 21 -21.01 1.85 -3.59
N HIS A 22 -20.39 1.65 -2.42
CA HIS A 22 -20.18 2.71 -1.44
C HIS A 22 -18.92 3.56 -1.70
N ILE A 23 -17.98 3.11 -2.54
CA ILE A 23 -16.71 3.81 -2.77
C ILE A 23 -16.94 5.22 -3.31
N GLY A 24 -17.86 5.41 -4.26
CA GLY A 24 -18.11 6.72 -4.88
C GLY A 24 -18.49 7.80 -3.85
N ARG A 25 -19.44 7.46 -2.95
CA ARG A 25 -19.85 8.36 -1.87
C ARG A 25 -18.70 8.65 -0.90
N TRP A 26 -17.95 7.62 -0.49
CA TRP A 26 -16.82 7.79 0.41
C TRP A 26 -15.72 8.67 -0.21
N LEU A 27 -15.43 8.52 -1.51
CA LEU A 27 -14.51 9.39 -2.22
C LEU A 27 -14.99 10.84 -2.19
N ALA A 28 -16.25 11.08 -2.56
CA ALA A 28 -16.82 12.43 -2.64
C ALA A 28 -16.91 13.15 -1.28
N GLU A 29 -17.38 12.46 -0.25
CA GLU A 29 -17.72 13.07 1.04
C GLU A 29 -16.58 13.02 2.07
N VAL A 30 -15.62 12.11 1.91
CA VAL A 30 -14.58 11.87 2.92
C VAL A 30 -13.18 11.94 2.33
N ALA A 31 -12.85 11.06 1.39
CA ALA A 31 -11.46 10.88 0.97
C ALA A 31 -10.91 12.09 0.20
N ASN A 32 -11.70 12.65 -0.72
CA ASN A 32 -11.25 13.75 -1.58
C ASN A 32 -11.31 15.12 -0.91
N VAL A 33 -12.20 15.31 0.07
CA VAL A 33 -12.45 16.61 0.72
C VAL A 33 -11.75 16.78 2.06
N ARG A 34 -11.22 15.71 2.66
CA ARG A 34 -10.45 15.79 3.91
C ARG A 34 -9.21 16.65 3.75
N VAL A 35 -8.80 17.32 4.83
CA VAL A 35 -7.47 17.93 4.90
C VAL A 35 -6.48 16.83 5.28
N HIS A 36 -5.51 16.56 4.41
CA HIS A 36 -4.54 15.51 4.64
C HIS A 36 -3.51 15.94 5.71
N ALA A 37 -3.16 15.03 6.63
CA ALA A 37 -2.35 15.38 7.80
C ALA A 37 -0.92 15.84 7.44
N THR A 38 -0.34 15.24 6.41
CA THR A 38 1.05 15.53 5.97
C THR A 38 1.12 16.73 5.05
N THR A 39 0.25 16.80 4.04
CA THR A 39 0.29 17.84 3.00
C THR A 39 -0.49 19.09 3.37
N LYS A 40 -1.32 19.03 4.42
CA LYS A 40 -2.22 20.10 4.87
C LYS A 40 -3.20 20.62 3.81
N GLU A 41 -3.35 19.88 2.71
CA GLU A 41 -4.19 20.21 1.57
C GLU A 41 -5.28 19.17 1.35
N LYS A 42 -6.30 19.55 0.58
CA LYS A 42 -7.36 18.62 0.15
C LYS A 42 -6.87 17.78 -1.03
N PRO A 43 -6.98 16.44 -1.00
CA PRO A 43 -6.57 15.58 -2.10
C PRO A 43 -7.18 15.95 -3.45
N SER A 44 -8.46 16.35 -3.50
CA SER A 44 -9.09 16.78 -4.77
C SER A 44 -8.48 18.02 -5.40
N VAL A 45 -7.91 18.91 -4.58
CA VAL A 45 -7.27 20.14 -5.06
C VAL A 45 -5.83 19.86 -5.46
N ARG A 46 -5.15 18.99 -4.72
CA ARG A 46 -3.73 18.71 -4.90
C ARG A 46 -3.45 17.73 -6.05
N LEU A 47 -4.30 16.72 -6.24
CA LEU A 47 -4.10 15.67 -7.26
C LEU A 47 -3.96 16.23 -8.69
N PRO A 48 -4.76 17.21 -9.17
CA PRO A 48 -4.57 17.79 -10.50
C PRO A 48 -3.20 18.45 -10.71
N LEU A 49 -2.62 19.04 -9.66
CA LEU A 49 -1.28 19.65 -9.73
C LEU A 49 -0.19 18.57 -9.80
N GLU A 50 -0.35 17.51 -9.01
CA GLU A 50 0.62 16.41 -8.94
C GLU A 50 0.58 15.50 -10.18
N GLN A 51 -0.57 15.42 -10.86
CA GLN A 51 -0.75 14.61 -12.07
C GLN A 51 0.31 14.90 -13.15
N ALA A 52 0.79 16.14 -13.27
CA ALA A 52 1.82 16.50 -14.22
C ALA A 52 3.18 15.80 -13.97
N ALA A 53 3.42 15.36 -12.73
CA ALA A 53 4.63 14.64 -12.34
C ALA A 53 4.46 13.11 -12.33
N LEU A 54 3.24 12.60 -12.54
CA LEU A 54 2.97 11.17 -12.54
C LEU A 54 3.35 10.54 -13.88
N LEU A 55 3.96 9.36 -13.80
CA LEU A 55 4.19 8.52 -14.97
C LEU A 55 2.86 7.85 -15.40
N PRO A 56 2.71 7.51 -16.69
CA PRO A 56 1.57 6.73 -17.15
C PRO A 56 1.46 5.41 -16.36
N LEU A 57 0.24 4.90 -16.22
CA LEU A 57 0.04 3.58 -15.65
C LEU A 57 0.90 2.57 -16.41
N PRO A 58 1.56 1.63 -15.70
CA PRO A 58 2.34 0.61 -16.37
C PRO A 58 1.41 -0.14 -17.32
N VAL A 59 1.78 -0.14 -18.59
CA VAL A 59 1.07 -0.93 -19.58
C VAL A 59 1.27 -2.37 -19.15
N SER A 60 0.20 -3.02 -18.71
CA SER A 60 0.22 -4.47 -18.54
C SER A 60 0.29 -5.05 -19.94
N THR A 61 1.49 -5.15 -20.52
CA THR A 61 1.74 -6.20 -21.50
C THR A 61 1.40 -7.47 -20.73
N SER A 62 0.25 -8.06 -21.02
CA SER A 62 -0.14 -9.37 -20.54
C SER A 62 0.83 -10.39 -21.13
N ILE A 63 2.08 -10.36 -20.67
CA ILE A 63 2.88 -11.55 -20.62
C ILE A 63 2.16 -12.34 -19.54
N THR A 64 1.42 -13.37 -19.95
CA THR A 64 1.05 -14.46 -19.05
C THR A 64 2.35 -14.88 -18.38
N ALA A 65 2.64 -14.31 -17.22
CA ALA A 65 3.77 -14.74 -16.43
C ALA A 65 3.48 -16.22 -16.17
N PRO A 66 4.36 -17.16 -16.57
CA PRO A 66 4.18 -18.54 -16.17
C PRO A 66 4.03 -18.53 -14.66
N VAL A 67 2.93 -19.10 -14.16
CA VAL A 67 2.69 -19.25 -12.72
C VAL A 67 4.00 -19.76 -12.14
N PRO A 68 4.69 -18.99 -11.27
CA PRO A 68 5.97 -19.42 -10.75
C PRO A 68 5.69 -20.75 -10.06
N THR A 69 6.23 -21.82 -10.62
CA THR A 69 6.20 -23.12 -9.96
C THR A 69 6.90 -22.86 -8.64
N ARG A 70 6.16 -22.87 -7.53
CA ARG A 70 6.71 -22.63 -6.20
C ARG A 70 7.83 -23.64 -6.02
N LEU A 71 9.07 -23.21 -6.23
CA LEU A 71 10.22 -24.04 -5.93
C LEU A 71 10.10 -24.33 -4.45
N LYS A 72 9.88 -25.60 -4.09
CA LYS A 72 9.90 -26.09 -2.70
C LYS A 72 11.33 -26.04 -2.13
N ARG A 73 12.11 -25.05 -2.49
CA ARG A 73 13.46 -24.85 -1.97
C ARG A 73 13.39 -23.61 -1.09
N VAL A 74 13.43 -23.84 0.21
CA VAL A 74 13.77 -22.79 1.16
C VAL A 74 15.15 -22.29 0.74
N LEU A 75 15.24 -21.05 0.29
CA LEU A 75 16.55 -20.41 0.13
C LEU A 75 17.12 -20.27 1.55
N PRO A 76 18.33 -20.76 1.83
CA PRO A 76 18.95 -20.50 3.11
C PRO A 76 19.02 -18.98 3.28
N SER A 77 18.47 -18.47 4.38
CA SER A 77 18.69 -17.07 4.76
C SER A 77 20.15 -16.97 5.18
N GLU A 78 21.02 -16.58 4.27
CA GLU A 78 22.35 -16.16 4.65
C GLU A 78 22.20 -14.96 5.57
N SER A 79 22.73 -15.07 6.79
CA SER A 79 22.76 -13.94 7.70
C SER A 79 23.63 -12.86 7.06
N LEU A 80 23.03 -11.72 6.71
CA LEU A 80 23.78 -10.55 6.25
C LEU A 80 24.54 -9.86 7.40
N GLN A 81 24.45 -10.39 8.62
CA GLN A 81 25.18 -9.90 9.78
C GLN A 81 26.53 -10.60 9.88
N HIS A 82 27.58 -9.79 10.02
CA HIS A 82 28.92 -10.28 10.33
C HIS A 82 28.98 -10.75 11.79
N PRO A 83 29.86 -11.70 12.14
CA PRO A 83 30.09 -12.07 13.53
C PRO A 83 30.55 -10.84 14.34
N LEU A 84 30.16 -10.77 15.63
CA LEU A 84 30.43 -9.60 16.49
C LEU A 84 31.90 -9.17 16.52
N SER A 85 32.83 -10.13 16.42
CA SER A 85 34.27 -9.90 16.37
C SER A 85 34.71 -8.97 15.23
N VAL A 86 33.95 -8.89 14.14
CA VAL A 86 34.23 -7.97 13.03
C VAL A 86 33.93 -6.53 13.43
N TYR A 87 32.86 -6.31 14.21
CA TYR A 87 32.56 -4.98 14.73
C TYR A 87 33.56 -4.57 15.80
N ASP A 88 33.96 -5.50 16.68
CA ASP A 88 34.98 -5.24 17.71
C ASP A 88 36.31 -4.81 17.07
N ALA A 89 36.78 -5.53 16.05
CA ALA A 89 38.02 -5.18 15.34
C ALA A 89 37.94 -3.82 14.61
N LEU A 90 36.78 -3.47 14.04
CA LEU A 90 36.59 -2.17 13.38
C LEU A 90 36.52 -1.01 14.38
N LEU A 91 35.94 -1.25 15.56
CA LEU A 91 35.81 -0.24 16.61
C LEU A 91 37.11 -0.03 17.39
N GLU A 92 37.92 -1.08 17.59
CA GLU A 92 39.24 -0.97 18.23
C GLU A 92 40.26 -0.20 17.37
N VAL A 93 40.17 -0.29 16.04
CA VAL A 93 41.06 0.47 15.12
C VAL A 93 40.68 1.97 15.05
N ALA A 94 39.47 2.33 15.45
CA ALA A 94 38.97 3.71 15.43
C ALA A 94 39.30 4.51 16.71
N ALA A 95 39.95 3.88 17.71
CA ALA A 95 40.43 4.48 18.95
C ALA A 95 41.93 4.80 18.89
#